data_AF-A0A7X5BTL3-F1
#
_entry.id   AF-A0A7X5BTL3-F1
#
_cell.length_a   1.000
_cell.length_b   1.000
_cell.length_c   1.000
_cell.angle_alpha   90.00
_cell.angle_beta   90.00
_cell.angle_gamma   90.00
#
_symmetry.space_group_name_H-M   'P 1'
#
loop_
_entity.id
_entity.type
_entity.pdbx_description
1 polymer ?
#
loop_
_entity_poly.entity_id
_entity_poly.type
_entity_poly.pdbx_seq_one_letter_code
_entity_poly.pdbx_strand_id
1 'polypeptide(L)'
;MDSGPPVPKATALEANDCPADVAWLNSSTLPSEVPGNKTICNFEQFMWQSMLALVQPASGKPDMVQFETWMPSYGIFIKDGVPTAWGQEPPVSCTNAVKPTAGGKPPRLYTDIIKQAGADQPLIDLKGEFVYYGMSVNQSIYTMLTSCQLYQANCAGQLKPGNNGIDIIKKYPNLAYPDTAVELKTSWMVLDEATASSGLFYVVPGLIQVKDSPCRQVNLGLTGMHIVSKTPSFPAMIWATFEHRNNAPDCSNLSAAPPLGGTWNFYNPACTDCVTNTYQPGKPAQVCRMHPQGDSAIGTFPGGVDCSVNPNQFACQDKTRTMLAQSTQALNAINSSVQALIQANPGRINKVWANYELVGNVWTVNGTVPPYLQAQQGSLSAANTSMETFVQNGVAAMTNPYSCLSCHDMSGPTGSQNLPPVGLSHLFDEVQMPGGCTNGSLPAACAPYTGSGN
;
A
#
# COMPACT_ATOMS: atom_id res chain seq x y z
N MET A 1 -24.41 29.12 -42.98
CA MET A 1 -24.76 27.92 -42.21
C MET A 1 -23.53 27.03 -42.27
N ASP A 2 -22.76 27.09 -41.20
CA ASP A 2 -21.40 26.57 -41.13
C ASP A 2 -21.44 25.07 -40.81
N SER A 3 -20.86 24.24 -41.67
CA SER A 3 -20.78 22.79 -41.50
C SER A 3 -19.45 22.46 -40.83
N GLY A 4 -19.47 22.38 -39.50
CA GLY A 4 -18.32 21.95 -38.70
C GLY A 4 -17.93 20.48 -38.98
N PRO A 5 -16.65 20.12 -38.75
CA PRO A 5 -16.15 18.77 -38.99
C PRO A 5 -16.79 17.74 -38.04
N PRO A 6 -16.88 16.45 -38.44
CA PRO A 6 -17.53 15.43 -37.65
C PRO A 6 -16.75 15.16 -36.37
N VAL A 7 -17.45 15.21 -35.23
CA VAL A 7 -16.96 14.69 -33.95
C VAL A 7 -16.67 13.19 -34.12
N PRO A 8 -15.48 12.68 -33.75
CA PRO A 8 -15.23 11.25 -33.78
C PRO A 8 -16.19 10.55 -32.83
N LYS A 9 -16.99 9.61 -33.35
CA LYS A 9 -17.72 8.66 -32.51
C LYS A 9 -16.71 7.90 -31.65
N ALA A 10 -16.84 8.03 -30.33
CA ALA A 10 -16.19 7.12 -29.41
C ALA A 10 -16.60 5.68 -29.80
N THR A 11 -15.65 4.90 -30.28
CA THR A 11 -15.80 3.44 -30.35
C THR A 11 -16.10 2.97 -28.94
N ALA A 12 -17.24 2.32 -28.74
CA ALA A 12 -17.54 1.62 -27.50
C ALA A 12 -16.38 0.67 -27.22
N LEU A 13 -15.62 0.93 -26.17
CA LEU A 13 -14.63 -0.01 -25.64
C LEU A 13 -15.41 -1.29 -25.33
N GLU A 14 -15.13 -2.39 -26.05
CA GLU A 14 -15.67 -3.70 -25.69
C GLU A 14 -15.38 -3.94 -24.21
N ALA A 15 -16.34 -4.51 -23.49
CA ALA A 15 -16.16 -4.87 -22.09
C ALA A 15 -14.97 -5.84 -22.01
N ASN A 16 -13.78 -5.34 -21.64
CA ASN A 16 -12.65 -6.22 -21.35
C ASN A 16 -13.03 -7.00 -20.10
N ASP A 17 -13.38 -8.26 -20.30
CA ASP A 17 -13.59 -9.22 -19.24
C ASP A 17 -12.27 -9.39 -18.48
N CYS A 18 -12.29 -9.12 -17.18
CA CYS A 18 -11.17 -9.43 -16.29
C CYS A 18 -11.67 -10.37 -15.20
N PRO A 19 -11.82 -11.67 -15.52
CA PRO A 19 -12.51 -12.60 -14.65
C PRO A 19 -11.63 -13.02 -13.47
N ALA A 20 -12.26 -13.22 -12.32
CA ALA A 20 -11.66 -13.87 -11.17
C ALA A 20 -11.66 -15.40 -11.34
N ASP A 21 -10.66 -16.06 -10.75
CA ASP A 21 -10.61 -17.54 -10.71
C ASP A 21 -11.08 -18.04 -9.33
N VAL A 22 -12.05 -18.96 -9.34
CA VAL A 22 -12.57 -19.63 -8.13
C VAL A 22 -11.49 -20.40 -7.38
N ALA A 23 -10.42 -20.84 -8.05
CA ALA A 23 -9.31 -21.54 -7.44
C ALA A 23 -8.56 -20.68 -6.41
N TRP A 24 -8.58 -19.34 -6.55
CA TRP A 24 -7.93 -18.43 -5.61
C TRP A 24 -8.56 -18.47 -4.21
N LEU A 25 -9.85 -18.81 -4.11
CA LEU A 25 -10.56 -18.82 -2.83
C LEU A 25 -10.10 -19.93 -1.86
N ASN A 26 -9.30 -20.90 -2.34
CA ASN A 26 -8.84 -22.04 -1.54
C ASN A 26 -7.31 -22.11 -1.42
N SER A 27 -6.60 -21.04 -1.81
CA SER A 27 -5.13 -21.03 -1.86
C SER A 27 -4.58 -19.90 -1.01
N SER A 28 -3.70 -20.24 -0.06
CA SER A 28 -2.88 -19.27 0.69
C SER A 28 -1.54 -18.99 0.01
N THR A 29 -1.31 -19.54 -1.18
CA THR A 29 -0.07 -19.35 -1.93
C THR A 29 -0.14 -18.07 -2.75
N LEU A 30 0.80 -17.16 -2.48
CA LEU A 30 1.00 -15.95 -3.27
C LEU A 30 1.41 -16.31 -4.72
N PRO A 31 0.91 -15.59 -5.74
CA PRO A 31 1.39 -15.76 -7.10
C PRO A 31 2.87 -15.36 -7.20
N SER A 32 3.66 -16.17 -7.91
CA SER A 32 5.10 -15.94 -8.05
C SER A 32 5.47 -14.99 -9.21
N GLU A 33 4.58 -14.85 -10.20
CA GLU A 33 4.83 -14.04 -11.40
C GLU A 33 3.52 -13.67 -12.11
N VAL A 34 3.52 -12.57 -12.84
CA VAL A 34 2.43 -12.18 -13.76
C VAL A 34 2.49 -13.04 -15.03
N PRO A 35 1.36 -13.61 -15.52
CA PRO A 35 1.30 -14.36 -16.77
C PRO A 35 2.07 -13.72 -17.94
N GLY A 36 2.69 -14.54 -18.78
CA GLY A 36 3.68 -14.09 -19.78
C GLY A 36 3.17 -13.14 -20.87
N ASN A 37 1.85 -13.10 -21.13
CA ASN A 37 1.22 -12.12 -22.01
C ASN A 37 1.12 -10.72 -21.38
N LYS A 38 1.31 -10.60 -20.06
CA LYS A 38 1.49 -9.34 -19.30
C LYS A 38 0.46 -8.27 -19.67
N THR A 39 -0.81 -8.67 -19.84
CA THR A 39 -1.91 -7.72 -20.07
C THR A 39 -2.21 -6.97 -18.78
N ILE A 40 -2.81 -5.78 -18.87
CA ILE A 40 -3.19 -5.00 -17.67
C ILE A 40 -4.07 -5.84 -16.73
N CYS A 41 -5.06 -6.58 -17.27
CA CYS A 41 -5.88 -7.48 -16.47
C CYS A 41 -5.04 -8.52 -15.69
N ASN A 42 -3.94 -9.03 -16.25
CA ASN A 42 -3.10 -9.99 -15.52
C ASN A 42 -2.43 -9.36 -14.28
N PHE A 43 -2.08 -8.08 -14.31
CA PHE A 43 -1.58 -7.38 -13.13
C PHE A 43 -2.66 -7.19 -12.08
N GLU A 44 -3.89 -6.85 -12.50
CA GLU A 44 -5.00 -6.67 -11.56
C GLU A 44 -5.44 -8.02 -10.93
N GLN A 45 -5.46 -9.09 -11.73
CA GLN A 45 -5.66 -10.46 -11.26
C GLN A 45 -4.56 -10.90 -10.31
N PHE A 46 -3.29 -10.64 -10.63
CA PHE A 46 -2.15 -10.96 -9.76
C PHE A 46 -2.33 -10.34 -8.37
N MET A 47 -2.80 -9.09 -8.30
CA MET A 47 -2.97 -8.38 -7.03
C MET A 47 -4.20 -8.82 -6.25
N TRP A 48 -5.32 -9.10 -6.92
CA TRP A 48 -6.45 -9.73 -6.25
C TRP A 48 -6.14 -11.14 -5.76
N GLN A 49 -5.44 -11.95 -6.55
CA GLN A 49 -4.98 -13.27 -6.13
C GLN A 49 -4.07 -13.16 -4.90
N SER A 50 -3.17 -12.17 -4.87
CA SER A 50 -2.31 -11.90 -3.71
C SER A 50 -3.12 -11.53 -2.48
N MET A 51 -4.08 -10.60 -2.60
CA MET A 51 -4.98 -10.23 -1.51
C MET A 51 -5.75 -11.44 -0.98
N LEU A 52 -6.35 -12.25 -1.85
CA LEU A 52 -7.11 -13.44 -1.47
C LEU A 52 -6.24 -14.50 -0.78
N ALA A 53 -4.98 -14.65 -1.18
CA ALA A 53 -4.03 -15.54 -0.52
C ALA A 53 -3.64 -15.06 0.88
N LEU A 54 -3.42 -13.75 1.05
CA LEU A 54 -3.07 -13.12 2.32
C LEU A 54 -4.18 -13.19 3.37
N VAL A 55 -5.42 -13.29 2.94
CA VAL A 55 -6.60 -13.31 3.82
C VAL A 55 -7.17 -14.70 4.07
N GLN A 56 -6.52 -15.75 3.56
CA GLN A 56 -6.83 -17.12 3.95
C GLN A 56 -6.50 -17.37 5.42
N PRO A 57 -7.17 -18.32 6.08
CA PRO A 57 -6.78 -18.76 7.42
C PRO A 57 -5.30 -19.17 7.48
N ALA A 58 -4.62 -18.76 8.55
CA ALA A 58 -3.22 -19.11 8.77
C ALA A 58 -3.07 -20.58 9.20
N SER A 59 -2.03 -21.24 8.67
CA SER A 59 -1.72 -22.63 9.05
C SER A 59 -1.36 -22.71 10.53
N GLY A 60 -2.03 -23.60 11.28
CA GLY A 60 -1.85 -23.75 12.72
C GLY A 60 -2.44 -22.63 13.59
N LYS A 61 -3.00 -21.57 13.00
CA LYS A 61 -3.69 -20.46 13.68
C LYS A 61 -4.96 -20.07 12.89
N PRO A 62 -5.97 -20.95 12.79
CA PRO A 62 -7.11 -20.77 11.88
C PRO A 62 -8.03 -19.59 12.26
N ASP A 63 -7.87 -19.02 13.44
CA ASP A 63 -8.57 -17.81 13.87
C ASP A 63 -7.90 -16.52 13.34
N MET A 64 -6.68 -16.62 12.80
CA MET A 64 -5.94 -15.55 12.14
C MET A 64 -5.90 -15.78 10.62
N VAL A 65 -5.67 -14.72 9.86
CA VAL A 65 -5.36 -14.80 8.42
C VAL A 65 -3.85 -14.72 8.18
N GLN A 66 -3.38 -15.13 7.00
CA GLN A 66 -1.95 -15.25 6.69
C GLN A 66 -1.16 -13.97 7.00
N PHE A 67 -1.65 -12.79 6.59
CA PHE A 67 -0.91 -11.54 6.81
C PHE A 67 -0.73 -11.18 8.28
N GLU A 68 -1.64 -11.61 9.18
CA GLU A 68 -1.50 -11.36 10.64
C GLU A 68 -0.32 -12.16 11.25
N THR A 69 0.22 -13.14 10.52
CA THR A 69 1.36 -13.95 11.00
C THR A 69 2.71 -13.45 10.51
N TRP A 70 2.73 -12.41 9.68
CA TRP A 70 3.95 -11.85 9.12
C TRP A 70 4.67 -10.98 10.14
N MET A 71 5.99 -10.87 10.00
CA MET A 71 6.80 -10.12 10.96
C MET A 71 6.52 -8.62 10.81
N PRO A 72 6.02 -7.95 11.86
CA PRO A 72 5.84 -6.50 11.81
C PRO A 72 7.20 -5.78 11.91
N SER A 73 7.28 -4.56 11.38
CA SER A 73 8.52 -3.77 11.33
C SER A 73 9.17 -3.59 12.70
N TYR A 74 8.38 -3.37 13.76
CA TYR A 74 8.87 -3.20 15.13
C TYR A 74 9.50 -4.46 15.73
N GLY A 75 9.26 -5.65 15.15
CA GLY A 75 9.98 -6.88 15.51
C GLY A 75 11.37 -7.01 14.88
N ILE A 76 11.65 -6.22 13.83
CA ILE A 76 12.91 -6.22 13.09
C ILE A 76 13.76 -5.02 13.49
N PHE A 77 13.19 -3.83 13.45
CA PHE A 77 13.88 -2.56 13.67
C PHE A 77 13.82 -2.13 15.13
N ILE A 78 14.51 -2.91 15.97
CA ILE A 78 14.59 -2.71 17.41
C ILE A 78 15.72 -1.76 17.81
N LYS A 79 15.73 -1.29 19.06
CA LYS A 79 16.77 -0.38 19.59
C LYS A 79 18.04 -1.12 20.04
N ASP A 80 17.88 -2.31 20.60
CA ASP A 80 18.95 -3.15 21.13
C ASP A 80 18.59 -4.64 21.05
N GLY A 81 19.57 -5.52 21.28
CA GLY A 81 19.37 -6.97 21.24
C GLY A 81 19.36 -7.58 19.84
N VAL A 82 18.51 -8.59 19.62
CA VAL A 82 18.36 -9.30 18.35
C VAL A 82 16.91 -9.24 17.88
N PRO A 83 16.65 -9.11 16.57
CA PRO A 83 15.30 -9.16 16.01
C PRO A 83 14.51 -10.35 16.51
N THR A 84 13.20 -10.16 16.66
CA THR A 84 12.30 -11.24 17.06
C THR A 84 12.35 -12.35 16.04
N ALA A 85 12.52 -13.59 16.49
CA ALA A 85 12.59 -14.74 15.60
C ALA A 85 11.26 -14.89 14.82
N TRP A 86 11.35 -15.26 13.54
CA TRP A 86 10.17 -15.54 12.71
C TRP A 86 9.20 -16.50 13.41
N GLY A 87 7.90 -16.19 13.36
CA GLY A 87 6.84 -16.96 14.00
C GLY A 87 6.66 -16.68 15.50
N GLN A 88 7.49 -15.84 16.11
CA GLN A 88 7.32 -15.34 17.47
C GLN A 88 6.67 -13.94 17.46
N GLU A 89 5.91 -13.65 18.51
CA GLU A 89 5.31 -12.33 18.73
C GLU A 89 6.38 -11.38 19.29
N PRO A 90 6.62 -10.20 18.68
CA PRO A 90 7.59 -9.27 19.21
C PRO A 90 7.12 -8.65 20.53
N PRO A 91 8.05 -8.31 21.44
CA PRO A 91 7.69 -7.59 22.65
C PRO A 91 7.14 -6.20 22.33
N VAL A 92 6.13 -5.77 23.08
CA VAL A 92 5.51 -4.45 22.96
C VAL A 92 5.82 -3.60 24.19
N SER A 93 5.81 -2.28 24.04
CA SER A 93 6.01 -1.29 25.12
C SER A 93 4.95 -1.37 26.24
N CYS A 94 3.83 -2.06 25.97
CA CYS A 94 2.65 -2.09 26.81
C CYS A 94 2.74 -3.10 27.96
N THR A 95 3.56 -2.79 28.97
CA THR A 95 3.83 -3.68 30.13
C THR A 95 2.63 -3.87 31.08
N ASN A 96 1.61 -2.98 31.05
CA ASN A 96 0.49 -2.96 32.01
C ASN A 96 -0.91 -3.08 31.36
N ALA A 97 -1.01 -3.17 30.02
CA ALA A 97 -2.30 -3.08 29.32
C ALA A 97 -3.01 -4.42 29.08
N VAL A 98 -2.45 -5.54 29.54
CA VAL A 98 -3.05 -6.87 29.39
C VAL A 98 -3.98 -7.18 30.58
N LYS A 99 -5.02 -6.36 30.78
CA LYS A 99 -6.27 -6.95 31.27
C LYS A 99 -7.12 -7.14 30.02
N PRO A 100 -7.31 -8.39 29.55
CA PRO A 100 -8.36 -8.65 28.59
C PRO A 100 -9.62 -7.97 29.14
N THR A 101 -10.28 -7.12 28.37
CA THR A 101 -11.70 -6.84 28.61
C THR A 101 -12.35 -8.20 28.88
N ALA A 102 -13.14 -8.35 29.94
CA ALA A 102 -13.60 -9.66 30.39
C ALA A 102 -14.16 -10.50 29.22
N GLY A 103 -13.40 -11.51 28.75
CA GLY A 103 -13.68 -12.31 27.54
C GLY A 103 -12.90 -11.97 26.25
N GLY A 104 -11.93 -11.06 26.27
CA GLY A 104 -11.24 -10.53 25.08
C GLY A 104 -10.17 -11.46 24.50
N LYS A 105 -10.20 -11.63 23.17
CA LYS A 105 -9.13 -12.29 22.40
C LYS A 105 -7.79 -11.56 22.59
N PRO A 106 -6.64 -12.26 22.53
CA PRO A 106 -5.34 -11.62 22.59
C PRO A 106 -5.20 -10.59 21.45
N PRO A 107 -4.52 -9.44 21.68
CA PRO A 107 -4.22 -8.49 20.62
C PRO A 107 -3.51 -9.17 19.46
N ARG A 108 -3.88 -8.80 18.23
CA ARG A 108 -3.31 -9.32 16.98
C ARG A 108 -2.54 -8.27 16.18
N LEU A 109 -2.57 -7.02 16.65
CA LEU A 109 -1.82 -5.90 16.11
C LEU A 109 -1.41 -5.00 17.27
N TYR A 110 -0.12 -4.67 17.33
CA TYR A 110 0.38 -3.52 18.09
C TYR A 110 0.80 -2.43 17.10
N THR A 111 0.43 -1.18 17.40
CA THR A 111 0.90 -0.04 16.61
C THR A 111 0.86 1.26 17.41
N ASP A 112 1.92 2.04 17.25
CA ASP A 112 2.05 3.43 17.66
C ASP A 112 2.22 4.39 16.48
N ILE A 113 2.08 3.87 15.26
CA ILE A 113 2.28 4.60 14.02
C ILE A 113 0.96 5.26 13.65
N ILE A 114 0.91 6.60 13.77
CA ILE A 114 -0.26 7.41 13.41
C ILE A 114 -0.04 8.28 12.18
N LYS A 115 1.17 8.29 11.60
CA LYS A 115 1.52 9.17 10.49
C LYS A 115 1.55 8.40 9.16
N GLN A 116 1.00 9.04 8.14
CA GLN A 116 0.89 8.50 6.78
C GLN A 116 2.20 8.55 6.00
N ALA A 117 2.26 7.80 4.90
CA ALA A 117 3.31 8.00 3.90
C ALA A 117 3.19 9.40 3.26
N GLY A 118 4.31 9.91 2.74
CA GLY A 118 4.38 11.19 2.05
C GLY A 118 4.31 12.38 3.02
N ALA A 119 3.09 12.79 3.42
CA ALA A 119 2.87 14.05 4.13
C ALA A 119 3.36 14.06 5.60
N ASP A 120 3.67 12.90 6.18
CA ASP A 120 4.03 12.75 7.60
C ASP A 120 2.98 13.37 8.55
N GLN A 121 1.70 13.28 8.16
CA GLN A 121 0.55 13.78 8.94
C GLN A 121 -0.41 12.65 9.33
N PRO A 122 -1.06 12.75 10.49
CA PRO A 122 -2.06 11.78 10.90
C PRO A 122 -3.38 11.96 10.16
N LEU A 123 -4.06 10.85 9.87
CA LEU A 123 -5.45 10.84 9.47
C LEU A 123 -6.33 10.70 10.72
N ILE A 124 -7.38 11.52 10.81
CA ILE A 124 -8.32 11.54 11.94
C ILE A 124 -9.70 11.21 11.39
N ASP A 125 -10.37 10.21 11.96
CA ASP A 125 -11.71 9.79 11.54
C ASP A 125 -12.81 10.80 11.97
N LEU A 126 -14.05 10.55 11.56
CA LEU A 126 -15.20 11.41 11.89
C LEU A 126 -15.53 11.46 13.40
N LYS A 127 -14.98 10.55 14.21
CA LYS A 127 -15.14 10.50 15.67
C LYS A 127 -13.97 11.18 16.41
N GLY A 128 -12.96 11.65 15.69
CA GLY A 128 -11.78 12.30 16.27
C GLY A 128 -10.68 11.33 16.71
N GLU A 129 -10.76 10.04 16.34
CA GLU A 129 -9.70 9.06 16.61
C GLU A 129 -8.68 9.05 15.47
N PHE A 130 -7.41 8.78 15.82
CA PHE A 130 -6.39 8.55 14.81
C PHE A 130 -6.65 7.26 14.04
N VAL A 131 -6.30 7.27 12.76
CA VAL A 131 -6.05 6.06 12.00
C VAL A 131 -4.64 5.58 12.33
N TYR A 132 -4.51 4.28 12.57
CA TYR A 132 -3.25 3.63 12.93
C TYR A 132 -2.71 2.80 11.77
N TYR A 133 -1.39 2.70 11.68
CA TYR A 133 -0.71 2.04 10.57
C TYR A 133 0.10 0.84 11.03
N GLY A 134 0.12 -0.21 10.22
CA GLY A 134 0.99 -1.36 10.42
C GLY A 134 1.87 -1.59 9.20
N MET A 135 3.13 -1.92 9.41
CA MET A 135 4.04 -2.39 8.36
C MET A 135 4.52 -3.78 8.71
N SER A 136 4.46 -4.70 7.75
CA SER A 136 4.87 -6.09 7.95
C SER A 136 5.47 -6.67 6.70
N VAL A 137 6.36 -7.64 6.87
CA VAL A 137 7.08 -8.28 5.77
C VAL A 137 6.98 -9.79 5.84
N ASN A 138 7.02 -10.42 4.67
CA ASN A 138 7.07 -11.88 4.63
C ASN A 138 8.44 -12.45 5.03
N GLN A 139 8.52 -13.78 5.14
CA GLN A 139 9.71 -14.47 5.62
C GLN A 139 10.95 -14.20 4.76
N SER A 140 10.77 -13.98 3.45
CA SER A 140 11.86 -13.72 2.51
C SER A 140 12.56 -12.40 2.81
N ILE A 141 11.80 -11.32 2.99
CA ILE A 141 12.35 -10.02 3.39
C ILE A 141 12.95 -10.11 4.80
N TYR A 142 12.22 -10.70 5.76
CA TYR A 142 12.72 -10.88 7.13
C TYR A 142 14.09 -11.58 7.16
N THR A 143 14.24 -12.67 6.41
CA THR A 143 15.49 -13.45 6.35
C THR A 143 16.62 -12.62 5.76
N MET A 144 16.36 -11.84 4.71
CA MET A 144 17.36 -10.94 4.14
C MET A 144 17.77 -9.84 5.13
N LEU A 145 16.81 -9.13 5.73
CA LEU A 145 17.07 -8.02 6.66
C LEU A 145 17.90 -8.49 7.87
N THR A 146 17.58 -9.66 8.42
CA THR A 146 18.28 -10.22 9.58
C THR A 146 19.65 -10.81 9.24
N SER A 147 19.78 -11.57 8.15
CA SER A 147 21.07 -12.15 7.72
C SER A 147 22.08 -11.10 7.26
N CYS A 148 21.61 -10.03 6.62
CA CYS A 148 22.43 -8.89 6.20
C CYS A 148 22.58 -7.83 7.31
N GLN A 149 21.96 -8.03 8.48
CA GLN A 149 21.96 -7.09 9.60
C GLN A 149 21.50 -5.66 9.22
N LEU A 150 20.64 -5.52 8.21
CA LEU A 150 20.16 -4.22 7.71
C LEU A 150 19.24 -3.49 8.70
N TYR A 151 18.91 -4.11 9.82
CA TYR A 151 18.27 -3.45 10.97
C TYR A 151 19.25 -2.63 11.84
N GLN A 152 20.56 -2.72 11.57
CA GLN A 152 21.62 -1.97 12.26
C GLN A 152 22.11 -0.80 11.40
N ALA A 153 22.31 0.36 12.02
CA ALA A 153 22.54 1.62 11.33
C ALA A 153 23.72 1.60 10.35
N ASN A 154 24.86 1.03 10.73
CA ASN A 154 26.03 1.00 9.88
C ASN A 154 25.89 0.01 8.71
N CYS A 155 25.13 -1.08 8.89
CA CYS A 155 24.84 -2.04 7.82
C CYS A 155 23.80 -1.48 6.84
N ALA A 156 22.76 -0.79 7.35
CA ALA A 156 21.80 -0.09 6.52
C ALA A 156 22.47 1.02 5.69
N GLY A 157 23.49 1.68 6.25
CA GLY A 157 24.24 2.74 5.55
C GLY A 157 23.28 3.80 5.02
N GLN A 158 23.42 4.14 3.74
CA GLN A 158 22.60 5.18 3.09
C GLN A 158 21.14 4.78 2.83
N LEU A 159 20.73 3.51 3.08
CA LEU A 159 19.32 3.10 2.94
C LEU A 159 18.39 3.83 3.90
N LYS A 160 18.90 4.24 5.06
CA LYS A 160 18.21 5.17 5.96
C LYS A 160 18.80 6.57 5.77
N PRO A 161 17.98 7.59 5.46
CA PRO A 161 18.44 8.97 5.37
C PRO A 161 19.23 9.40 6.62
N GLY A 162 20.43 9.95 6.39
CA GLY A 162 21.31 10.45 7.46
C GLY A 162 22.12 9.40 8.23
N ASN A 163 21.90 8.10 8.00
CA ASN A 163 22.78 7.08 8.58
C ASN A 163 24.16 7.08 7.90
N ASN A 164 25.20 6.85 8.71
CA ASN A 164 26.57 6.60 8.25
C ASN A 164 26.90 5.11 8.43
N GLY A 165 27.90 4.60 7.71
CA GLY A 165 28.27 3.19 7.80
C GLY A 165 28.98 2.69 6.56
N ILE A 166 28.60 1.50 6.12
CA ILE A 166 29.02 1.00 4.81
C ILE A 166 28.48 1.92 3.70
N ASP A 167 29.30 2.18 2.69
CA ASP A 167 28.86 2.85 1.46
C ASP A 167 28.08 1.82 0.62
N ILE A 168 26.79 1.66 0.94
CA ILE A 168 25.92 0.64 0.35
C ILE A 168 25.75 0.87 -1.15
N ILE A 169 25.70 2.13 -1.58
CA ILE A 169 25.57 2.52 -2.99
C ILE A 169 26.79 2.03 -3.77
N LYS A 170 28.00 2.29 -3.26
CA LYS A 170 29.23 1.91 -3.96
C LYS A 170 29.55 0.41 -3.85
N LYS A 171 29.34 -0.20 -2.69
CA LYS A 171 29.73 -1.59 -2.43
C LYS A 171 28.71 -2.61 -2.88
N TYR A 172 27.42 -2.24 -2.85
CA TYR A 172 26.32 -3.16 -3.15
C TYR A 172 25.26 -2.49 -4.05
N PRO A 173 25.63 -1.91 -5.21
CA PRO A 173 24.72 -1.14 -6.07
C PRO A 173 23.52 -1.94 -6.59
N ASN A 174 23.61 -3.27 -6.61
CA ASN A 174 22.56 -4.16 -7.09
C ASN A 174 21.80 -4.87 -5.95
N LEU A 175 22.04 -4.52 -4.68
CA LEU A 175 21.34 -5.15 -3.56
C LEU A 175 19.82 -4.97 -3.70
N ALA A 176 19.11 -6.08 -3.82
CA ALA A 176 17.67 -6.11 -4.04
C ALA A 176 17.01 -7.12 -3.09
N TYR A 177 15.71 -6.96 -2.84
CA TYR A 177 14.94 -8.00 -2.17
C TYR A 177 14.86 -9.30 -3.01
N PRO A 178 14.66 -10.48 -2.40
CA PRO A 178 14.40 -11.73 -3.14
C PRO A 178 13.14 -11.64 -4.01
N ASP A 179 13.02 -12.44 -5.07
CA ASP A 179 11.82 -12.42 -5.96
C ASP A 179 10.54 -12.93 -5.30
N THR A 180 10.64 -13.47 -4.10
CA THR A 180 9.47 -13.85 -3.29
C THR A 180 9.10 -12.77 -2.28
N ALA A 181 9.75 -11.61 -2.31
CA ALA A 181 9.56 -10.55 -1.34
C ALA A 181 8.19 -9.88 -1.48
N VAL A 182 7.49 -9.78 -0.35
CA VAL A 182 6.25 -9.01 -0.24
C VAL A 182 6.30 -8.16 1.03
N GLU A 183 6.03 -6.87 0.85
CA GLU A 183 5.87 -5.89 1.92
C GLU A 183 4.41 -5.43 1.98
N LEU A 184 3.89 -5.32 3.20
CA LEU A 184 2.54 -4.83 3.45
C LEU A 184 2.57 -3.57 4.29
N LYS A 185 1.71 -2.62 3.93
CA LYS A 185 1.32 -1.51 4.79
C LYS A 185 -0.19 -1.54 4.97
N THR A 186 -0.68 -1.31 6.18
CA THR A 186 -2.11 -1.39 6.50
C THR A 186 -2.54 -0.14 7.25
N SER A 187 -3.79 0.28 7.06
CA SER A 187 -4.42 1.37 7.81
C SER A 187 -5.65 0.85 8.57
N TRP A 188 -5.83 1.33 9.79
CA TRP A 188 -6.81 0.80 10.74
C TRP A 188 -7.53 1.92 11.48
N MET A 189 -8.86 1.87 11.48
CA MET A 189 -9.71 2.79 12.25
C MET A 189 -10.13 2.13 13.58
N VAL A 190 -10.23 2.93 14.65
CA VAL A 190 -10.77 2.47 15.93
C VAL A 190 -12.29 2.33 15.81
N LEU A 191 -12.82 1.14 16.08
CA LEU A 191 -14.25 0.85 16.00
C LEU A 191 -14.87 0.78 17.40
N ASP A 192 -16.09 1.34 17.52
CA ASP A 192 -16.97 1.00 18.63
C ASP A 192 -17.56 -0.40 18.46
N GLU A 193 -18.18 -0.93 19.52
CA GLU A 193 -18.72 -2.29 19.53
C GLU A 193 -19.79 -2.53 18.46
N ALA A 194 -20.63 -1.52 18.18
CA ALA A 194 -21.68 -1.61 17.17
C ALA A 194 -21.08 -1.73 15.77
N THR A 195 -20.08 -0.89 15.45
CA THR A 195 -19.40 -0.90 14.16
C THR A 195 -18.55 -2.16 14.00
N ALA A 196 -17.87 -2.61 15.05
CA ALA A 196 -17.09 -3.84 15.06
C ALA A 196 -17.96 -5.10 14.81
N SER A 197 -19.22 -5.06 15.26
CA SER A 197 -20.17 -6.17 15.08
C SER A 197 -21.00 -6.08 13.80
N SER A 198 -20.84 -5.02 13.00
CA SER A 198 -21.64 -4.77 11.78
C SER A 198 -21.40 -5.77 10.66
N GLY A 199 -20.24 -6.45 10.65
CA GLY A 199 -19.79 -7.28 9.54
C GLY A 199 -19.30 -6.51 8.31
N LEU A 200 -19.14 -5.18 8.41
CA LEU A 200 -18.61 -4.34 7.34
C LEU A 200 -17.08 -4.39 7.27
N PHE A 201 -16.40 -4.41 8.42
CA PHE A 201 -14.95 -4.37 8.52
C PHE A 201 -14.36 -5.73 8.82
N TYR A 202 -13.12 -5.93 8.37
CA TYR A 202 -12.27 -6.97 8.93
C TYR A 202 -11.72 -6.43 10.25
N VAL A 203 -12.08 -7.08 11.35
CA VAL A 203 -11.83 -6.57 12.70
C VAL A 203 -10.82 -7.43 13.43
N VAL A 204 -9.80 -6.78 14.00
CA VAL A 204 -8.84 -7.41 14.91
C VAL A 204 -8.86 -6.72 16.27
N PRO A 205 -8.67 -7.46 17.37
CA PRO A 205 -8.31 -6.83 18.64
C PRO A 205 -6.91 -6.22 18.50
N GLY A 206 -6.78 -4.93 18.72
CA GLY A 206 -5.53 -4.18 18.60
C GLY A 206 -5.08 -3.60 19.92
N LEU A 207 -3.79 -3.33 20.03
CA LEU A 207 -3.16 -2.58 21.11
C LEU A 207 -2.52 -1.33 20.52
N ILE A 208 -3.12 -0.18 20.78
CA ILE A 208 -2.67 1.10 20.23
C ILE A 208 -1.97 1.94 21.29
N GLN A 209 -0.99 2.72 20.86
CA GLN A 209 -0.33 3.71 21.70
C GLN A 209 -0.13 5.02 20.91
N VAL A 210 -0.30 6.17 21.57
CA VAL A 210 0.01 7.47 20.97
C VAL A 210 1.09 8.14 21.80
N LYS A 211 2.30 8.21 21.25
CA LYS A 211 3.49 8.72 21.98
C LYS A 211 3.65 7.96 23.31
N ASP A 212 3.87 8.67 24.42
CA ASP A 212 4.05 8.09 25.75
C ASP A 212 2.73 7.85 26.51
N SER A 213 1.58 7.90 25.83
CA SER A 213 0.28 7.64 26.46
C SER A 213 0.17 6.16 26.87
N PRO A 214 -0.68 5.81 27.86
CA PRO A 214 -0.98 4.42 28.16
C PRO A 214 -1.57 3.70 26.95
N CYS A 215 -1.19 2.44 26.74
CA CYS A 215 -1.74 1.65 25.67
C CYS A 215 -3.25 1.40 25.88
N ARG A 216 -4.01 1.37 24.79
CA ARG A 216 -5.44 1.07 24.78
C ARG A 216 -5.67 -0.20 23.97
N GLN A 217 -6.38 -1.17 24.55
CA GLN A 217 -6.91 -2.29 23.78
C GLN A 217 -8.22 -1.86 23.11
N VAL A 218 -8.32 -2.01 21.79
CA VAL A 218 -9.44 -1.54 20.97
C VAL A 218 -9.79 -2.55 19.89
N ASN A 219 -10.97 -2.39 19.27
CA ASN A 219 -11.28 -3.07 18.01
C ASN A 219 -10.76 -2.21 16.86
N LEU A 220 -9.91 -2.78 16.01
CA LEU A 220 -9.37 -2.13 14.82
C LEU A 220 -10.03 -2.68 13.58
N GLY A 221 -10.61 -1.81 12.75
CA GLY A 221 -11.18 -2.13 11.44
C GLY A 221 -10.22 -1.76 10.33
N LEU A 222 -9.89 -2.71 9.46
CA LEU A 222 -9.03 -2.45 8.30
C LEU A 222 -9.71 -1.44 7.36
N THR A 223 -9.01 -0.36 7.03
CA THR A 223 -9.50 0.66 6.08
C THR A 223 -8.74 0.63 4.76
N GLY A 224 -7.53 0.08 4.72
CA GLY A 224 -6.77 -0.07 3.49
C GLY A 224 -5.55 -0.96 3.68
N MET A 225 -5.03 -1.48 2.56
CA MET A 225 -3.84 -2.31 2.52
C MET A 225 -3.03 -2.03 1.25
N HIS A 226 -1.75 -1.77 1.41
CA HIS A 226 -0.78 -1.85 0.32
C HIS A 226 -0.18 -3.23 0.28
N ILE A 227 -0.08 -3.77 -0.93
CA ILE A 227 0.65 -5.01 -1.22
C ILE A 227 1.72 -4.66 -2.24
N VAL A 228 2.98 -4.77 -1.84
CA VAL A 228 4.12 -4.51 -2.70
C VAL A 228 4.85 -5.82 -2.93
N SER A 229 4.72 -6.37 -4.15
CA SER A 229 5.25 -7.70 -4.48
C SER A 229 6.38 -7.58 -5.48
N LYS A 230 7.54 -8.16 -5.15
CA LYS A 230 8.59 -8.40 -6.13
C LYS A 230 8.30 -9.69 -6.90
N THR A 231 8.69 -9.73 -8.16
CA THR A 231 8.74 -10.96 -8.98
C THR A 231 10.00 -10.92 -9.86
N PRO A 232 10.38 -12.03 -10.52
CA PRO A 232 11.54 -12.05 -11.41
C PRO A 232 11.47 -11.02 -12.55
N SER A 233 10.30 -10.85 -13.18
CA SER A 233 10.10 -9.89 -14.29
C SER A 233 9.92 -8.44 -13.84
N PHE A 234 9.57 -8.21 -12.57
CA PHE A 234 9.25 -6.88 -12.02
C PHE A 234 10.16 -6.55 -10.83
N PRO A 235 11.46 -6.27 -11.09
CA PRO A 235 12.43 -5.94 -10.05
C PRO A 235 12.17 -4.58 -9.36
N ALA A 236 11.39 -3.69 -10.00
CA ALA A 236 10.87 -2.47 -9.36
C ALA A 236 9.67 -2.73 -8.44
N MET A 237 9.27 -4.00 -8.29
CA MET A 237 8.05 -4.44 -7.60
C MET A 237 6.76 -3.97 -8.28
N ILE A 238 5.67 -4.64 -7.97
CA ILE A 238 4.31 -4.30 -8.38
C ILE A 238 3.59 -3.75 -7.14
N TRP A 239 3.01 -2.57 -7.25
CA TRP A 239 2.55 -1.75 -6.12
C TRP A 239 1.04 -1.61 -6.17
N ALA A 240 0.35 -2.36 -5.31
CA ALA A 240 -1.11 -2.38 -5.27
C ALA A 240 -1.66 -1.73 -4.01
N THR A 241 -2.84 -1.14 -4.16
CA THR A 241 -3.55 -0.41 -3.13
C THR A 241 -4.99 -0.90 -3.05
N PHE A 242 -5.36 -1.44 -1.89
CA PHE A 242 -6.74 -1.84 -1.57
C PHE A 242 -7.36 -0.89 -0.55
N GLU A 243 -8.65 -0.60 -0.71
CA GLU A 243 -9.43 0.26 0.19
C GLU A 243 -10.72 -0.40 0.62
N HIS A 244 -11.16 -0.08 1.84
CA HIS A 244 -12.54 -0.31 2.23
C HIS A 244 -13.46 0.63 1.44
N ARG A 245 -14.53 0.08 0.85
CA ARG A 245 -15.39 0.79 -0.11
C ARG A 245 -16.14 2.00 0.46
N ASN A 246 -16.29 2.07 1.79
CA ASN A 246 -16.88 3.23 2.47
C ASN A 246 -15.83 4.23 3.02
N ASN A 247 -14.58 4.23 2.55
CA ASN A 247 -13.61 5.22 3.03
C ASN A 247 -14.01 6.66 2.70
N ALA A 248 -14.24 6.95 1.42
CA ALA A 248 -14.56 8.28 0.93
C ALA A 248 -15.26 8.25 -0.44
N PRO A 249 -16.10 9.26 -0.76
CA PRO A 249 -16.62 9.46 -2.11
C PRO A 249 -15.53 9.93 -3.06
N ASP A 250 -15.79 9.85 -4.36
CA ASP A 250 -14.94 10.49 -5.36
C ASP A 250 -15.14 12.01 -5.34
N CYS A 251 -14.08 12.78 -5.55
CA CYS A 251 -14.17 14.25 -5.54
C CYS A 251 -15.07 14.81 -6.67
N SER A 252 -15.26 14.04 -7.75
CA SER A 252 -16.18 14.36 -8.84
C SER A 252 -17.66 14.16 -8.49
N ASN A 253 -17.97 13.43 -7.40
CA ASN A 253 -19.32 13.14 -6.96
C ASN A 253 -19.41 13.04 -5.42
N LEU A 254 -19.26 14.18 -4.76
CA LEU A 254 -19.31 14.29 -3.29
C LEU A 254 -20.68 13.99 -2.67
N SER A 255 -21.75 13.90 -3.46
CA SER A 255 -23.09 13.53 -3.01
C SER A 255 -23.35 12.02 -3.08
N ALA A 256 -22.39 11.23 -3.56
CA ALA A 256 -22.51 9.78 -3.60
C ALA A 256 -22.73 9.20 -2.20
N ALA A 257 -23.68 8.25 -2.11
CA ALA A 257 -23.87 7.48 -0.90
C ALA A 257 -22.77 6.41 -0.75
N PRO A 258 -22.39 6.02 0.48
CA PRO A 258 -21.45 4.92 0.69
C PRO A 258 -21.96 3.62 0.05
N PRO A 259 -21.15 2.90 -0.75
CA PRO A 259 -21.58 1.71 -1.49
C PRO A 259 -22.10 0.57 -0.61
N LEU A 260 -21.64 0.48 0.64
CA LEU A 260 -22.06 -0.55 1.59
C LEU A 260 -23.17 -0.06 2.54
N GLY A 261 -23.77 1.11 2.26
CA GLY A 261 -24.71 1.79 3.14
C GLY A 261 -24.02 2.47 4.34
N GLY A 262 -24.82 3.09 5.22
CA GLY A 262 -24.30 3.79 6.39
C GLY A 262 -23.66 5.15 6.07
N THR A 263 -22.55 5.47 6.72
CA THR A 263 -21.78 6.72 6.54
C THR A 263 -20.40 6.44 5.95
N TRP A 264 -19.80 7.45 5.31
CA TRP A 264 -18.40 7.40 4.93
C TRP A 264 -17.51 7.43 6.17
N ASN A 265 -16.35 6.76 6.12
CA ASN A 265 -15.41 6.68 7.24
C ASN A 265 -14.65 8.00 7.45
N PHE A 266 -14.34 8.69 6.35
CA PHE A 266 -13.47 9.87 6.35
C PHE A 266 -14.10 11.08 5.63
N TYR A 267 -15.42 11.07 5.41
CA TYR A 267 -16.12 12.17 4.73
C TYR A 267 -17.46 12.48 5.39
N ASN A 268 -17.65 13.71 5.83
CA ASN A 268 -18.92 14.18 6.35
C ASN A 268 -19.65 15.01 5.29
N PRO A 269 -20.74 14.52 4.67
CA PRO A 269 -21.50 15.29 3.68
C PRO A 269 -22.21 16.51 4.27
N ALA A 270 -22.35 16.59 5.59
CA ALA A 270 -22.93 17.75 6.27
C ALA A 270 -21.90 18.84 6.61
N CYS A 271 -20.61 18.61 6.38
CA CYS A 271 -19.60 19.64 6.63
C CYS A 271 -19.54 20.63 5.45
N THR A 272 -20.02 21.85 5.66
CA THR A 272 -20.05 22.90 4.62
C THR A 272 -18.76 23.73 4.53
N ASP A 273 -18.00 23.80 5.63
CA ASP A 273 -16.80 24.66 5.73
C ASP A 273 -15.49 23.83 5.76
N CYS A 274 -15.57 22.54 5.43
CA CYS A 274 -14.41 21.65 5.38
C CYS A 274 -13.66 21.78 4.05
N VAL A 275 -12.33 21.72 4.12
CA VAL A 275 -11.46 21.61 2.94
C VAL A 275 -11.10 20.15 2.76
N THR A 276 -11.34 19.60 1.57
CA THR A 276 -11.02 18.20 1.27
C THR A 276 -9.52 17.96 1.18
N ASN A 277 -9.08 16.76 1.54
CA ASN A 277 -7.71 16.26 1.38
C ASN A 277 -6.63 17.19 1.95
N THR A 278 -6.96 17.94 3.00
CA THR A 278 -6.05 18.85 3.69
C THR A 278 -6.03 18.52 5.17
N TYR A 279 -4.83 18.32 5.73
CA TYR A 279 -4.70 18.06 7.16
C TYR A 279 -5.03 19.32 7.96
N GLN A 280 -5.94 19.20 8.92
CA GLN A 280 -6.25 20.23 9.91
C GLN A 280 -5.97 19.67 11.31
N PRO A 281 -5.00 20.21 12.06
CA PRO A 281 -4.67 19.71 13.38
C PRO A 281 -5.87 19.58 14.32
N GLY A 282 -6.05 18.38 14.90
CA GLY A 282 -7.09 18.10 15.89
C GLY A 282 -8.52 18.08 15.35
N LYS A 283 -8.73 18.07 14.03
CA LYS A 283 -10.05 17.98 13.42
C LYS A 283 -10.20 16.69 12.62
N PRO A 284 -11.42 16.10 12.56
CA PRO A 284 -11.74 15.06 11.61
C PRO A 284 -11.33 15.44 10.19
N ALA A 285 -10.81 14.47 9.45
CA ALA A 285 -10.49 14.66 8.06
C ALA A 285 -11.76 14.76 7.21
N GLN A 286 -11.64 15.50 6.11
CA GLN A 286 -12.60 15.50 5.02
C GLN A 286 -11.90 14.96 3.79
N VAL A 287 -12.16 13.71 3.44
CA VAL A 287 -11.43 12.98 2.39
C VAL A 287 -12.34 12.77 1.19
N CYS A 288 -11.81 12.97 -0.01
CA CYS A 288 -12.43 12.48 -1.24
C CYS A 288 -11.35 11.89 -2.15
N ARG A 289 -11.70 10.92 -2.99
CA ARG A 289 -10.76 10.30 -3.92
C ARG A 289 -10.60 11.15 -5.16
N MET A 290 -9.39 11.66 -5.37
CA MET A 290 -9.11 12.61 -6.46
C MET A 290 -8.93 11.94 -7.80
N HIS A 291 -8.22 10.82 -7.79
CA HIS A 291 -7.93 10.00 -8.96
C HIS A 291 -8.48 8.60 -8.69
N PRO A 292 -9.80 8.36 -8.88
CA PRO A 292 -10.36 7.03 -8.82
C PRO A 292 -9.59 6.08 -9.73
N GLN A 293 -9.28 4.87 -9.24
CA GLN A 293 -8.45 3.88 -9.93
C GLN A 293 -7.01 4.36 -10.24
N GLY A 294 -6.56 5.46 -9.64
CA GLY A 294 -5.32 6.16 -9.96
C GLY A 294 -5.26 6.65 -11.41
N ASP A 295 -6.41 6.93 -12.02
CA ASP A 295 -6.51 7.39 -13.40
C ASP A 295 -6.36 8.92 -13.48
N SER A 296 -5.26 9.35 -14.09
CA SER A 296 -4.98 10.77 -14.32
C SER A 296 -5.78 11.40 -15.45
N ALA A 297 -6.52 10.63 -16.26
CA ALA A 297 -7.36 11.17 -17.33
C ALA A 297 -8.77 11.55 -16.85
N ILE A 298 -9.27 10.91 -15.78
CA ILE A 298 -10.60 11.18 -15.20
C ILE A 298 -10.55 11.79 -13.80
N GLY A 299 -9.37 11.85 -13.18
CA GLY A 299 -9.21 12.45 -11.87
C GLY A 299 -9.21 13.99 -11.87
N THR A 300 -9.32 14.55 -10.68
CA THR A 300 -9.33 16.01 -10.46
C THR A 300 -7.94 16.48 -10.04
N PHE A 301 -7.37 17.46 -10.74
CA PHE A 301 -6.08 18.06 -10.36
C PHE A 301 -6.29 19.47 -9.82
N PRO A 302 -5.74 19.81 -8.64
CA PRO A 302 -5.68 21.18 -8.17
C PRO A 302 -4.85 22.01 -9.14
N GLY A 303 -5.46 23.03 -9.75
CA GLY A 303 -4.82 23.85 -10.79
C GLY A 303 -4.97 23.34 -12.22
N GLY A 304 -5.61 22.18 -12.42
CA GLY A 304 -5.90 21.60 -13.73
C GLY A 304 -4.74 20.84 -14.36
N VAL A 305 -5.03 20.16 -15.47
CA VAL A 305 -4.03 19.53 -16.34
C VAL A 305 -3.88 20.41 -17.56
N ASP A 306 -2.68 20.96 -17.79
CA ASP A 306 -2.41 21.70 -19.01
C ASP A 306 -1.93 20.75 -20.12
N CYS A 307 -2.88 20.31 -20.94
CA CYS A 307 -2.60 19.50 -22.12
C CYS A 307 -2.21 20.33 -23.36
N SER A 308 -2.13 21.67 -23.25
CA SER A 308 -1.82 22.57 -24.37
C SER A 308 -0.33 22.85 -24.57
N VAL A 309 0.49 22.57 -23.55
CA VAL A 309 1.97 22.71 -23.63
C VAL A 309 2.58 21.68 -24.58
N ASN A 310 3.77 21.97 -25.14
CA ASN A 310 4.50 21.07 -26.04
C ASN A 310 5.96 20.86 -25.57
N PRO A 311 6.37 19.62 -25.25
CA PRO A 311 5.55 18.41 -25.19
C PRO A 311 4.48 18.52 -24.10
N ASN A 312 3.29 17.96 -24.34
CA ASN A 312 2.22 17.97 -23.35
C ASN A 312 2.56 17.05 -22.17
N GLN A 313 1.89 17.26 -21.03
CA GLN A 313 2.07 16.43 -19.85
C GLN A 313 1.82 14.95 -20.19
N PHE A 314 2.55 14.04 -19.53
CA PHE A 314 2.51 12.61 -19.86
C PHE A 314 1.09 12.03 -19.81
N ALA A 315 0.28 12.45 -18.84
CA ALA A 315 -1.13 12.08 -18.70
C ALA A 315 -2.02 12.50 -19.88
N CYS A 316 -1.62 13.51 -20.65
CA CYS A 316 -2.38 14.02 -21.82
C CYS A 316 -2.07 13.27 -23.11
N GLN A 317 -0.99 12.48 -23.15
CA GLN A 317 -0.59 11.78 -24.36
C GLN A 317 -1.60 10.69 -24.71
N ASP A 318 -1.94 10.53 -25.99
CA ASP A 318 -3.00 9.61 -26.43
C ASP A 318 -2.73 8.16 -26.03
N LYS A 319 -1.47 7.73 -26.12
CA LYS A 319 -1.05 6.40 -25.66
C LYS A 319 -1.27 6.23 -24.16
N THR A 320 -0.94 7.25 -23.37
CA THR A 320 -1.12 7.23 -21.91
C THR A 320 -2.60 7.20 -21.55
N ARG A 321 -3.43 8.05 -22.16
CA ARG A 321 -4.89 8.06 -21.92
C ARG A 321 -5.54 6.74 -22.29
N THR A 322 -5.12 6.12 -23.39
CA THR A 322 -5.61 4.80 -23.80
C THR A 322 -5.26 3.73 -22.76
N MET A 323 -4.02 3.73 -22.28
CA MET A 323 -3.55 2.80 -21.24
C MET A 323 -4.28 3.00 -19.91
N LEU A 324 -4.44 4.26 -19.47
CA LEU A 324 -5.18 4.59 -18.25
C LEU A 324 -6.62 4.11 -18.33
N ALA A 325 -7.32 4.38 -19.45
CA ALA A 325 -8.69 3.91 -19.65
C ALA A 325 -8.79 2.37 -19.62
N GLN A 326 -7.82 1.67 -20.21
CA GLN A 326 -7.74 0.20 -20.15
C GLN A 326 -7.48 -0.31 -18.73
N SER A 327 -6.62 0.37 -17.96
CA SER A 327 -6.35 0.03 -16.55
C SER A 327 -7.57 0.25 -15.67
N THR A 328 -8.23 1.40 -15.78
CA THR A 328 -9.51 1.69 -15.10
C THR A 328 -10.56 0.65 -15.42
N GLN A 329 -10.69 0.26 -16.69
CA GLN A 329 -11.64 -0.77 -17.11
C GLN A 329 -11.31 -2.14 -16.48
N ALA A 330 -10.05 -2.59 -16.58
CA ALA A 330 -9.63 -3.88 -16.05
C ALA A 330 -9.76 -3.97 -14.53
N LEU A 331 -9.38 -2.90 -13.82
CA LEU A 331 -9.47 -2.79 -12.36
C LEU A 331 -10.94 -2.84 -11.90
N ASN A 332 -11.84 -2.10 -12.55
CA ASN A 332 -13.27 -2.16 -12.26
C ASN A 332 -13.89 -3.54 -12.56
N ALA A 333 -13.47 -4.17 -13.66
CA ALA A 333 -13.93 -5.51 -14.04
C ALA A 333 -13.50 -6.57 -13.02
N ILE A 334 -12.22 -6.59 -12.61
CA ILE A 334 -11.74 -7.58 -11.64
C ILE A 334 -12.34 -7.36 -10.25
N ASN A 335 -12.51 -6.10 -9.80
CA ASN A 335 -13.19 -5.80 -8.53
C ASN A 335 -14.58 -6.40 -8.52
N SER A 336 -15.37 -6.13 -9.57
CA SER A 336 -16.73 -6.66 -9.71
C SER A 336 -16.73 -8.19 -9.74
N SER A 337 -15.79 -8.80 -10.48
CA SER A 337 -15.68 -10.24 -10.61
C SER A 337 -15.33 -10.92 -9.29
N VAL A 338 -14.33 -10.43 -8.56
CA VAL A 338 -13.91 -11.00 -7.27
C VAL A 338 -14.98 -10.80 -6.20
N GLN A 339 -15.61 -9.62 -6.13
CA GLN A 339 -16.67 -9.37 -5.16
C GLN A 339 -17.87 -10.31 -5.38
N ALA A 340 -18.29 -10.51 -6.63
CA ALA A 340 -19.33 -11.48 -6.97
C ALA A 340 -18.91 -12.91 -6.61
N LEU A 341 -17.66 -13.29 -6.89
CA LEU A 341 -17.10 -14.60 -6.59
C LEU A 341 -17.07 -14.89 -5.07
N ILE A 342 -16.65 -13.92 -4.26
CA ILE A 342 -16.66 -14.00 -2.79
C ILE A 342 -18.09 -14.18 -2.28
N GLN A 343 -19.04 -13.35 -2.75
CA GLN A 343 -20.44 -13.41 -2.34
C GLN A 343 -21.09 -14.76 -2.69
N ALA A 344 -20.72 -15.36 -3.83
CA ALA A 344 -21.22 -16.66 -4.26
C ALA A 344 -20.59 -17.84 -3.49
N ASN A 345 -19.49 -17.64 -2.75
CA ASN A 345 -18.73 -18.71 -2.10
C ASN A 345 -18.46 -18.43 -0.59
N PRO A 346 -19.48 -18.13 0.23
CA PRO A 346 -19.29 -17.74 1.64
C PRO A 346 -18.69 -18.83 2.53
N GLY A 347 -18.68 -20.10 2.09
CA GLY A 347 -18.04 -21.21 2.79
C GLY A 347 -16.54 -21.37 2.52
N ARG A 348 -15.98 -20.64 1.54
CA ARG A 348 -14.56 -20.72 1.16
C ARG A 348 -13.75 -19.54 1.70
N ILE A 349 -14.38 -18.37 1.77
CA ILE A 349 -13.74 -17.13 2.21
C ILE A 349 -14.76 -16.25 2.93
N ASN A 350 -14.30 -15.47 3.90
CA ASN A 350 -15.17 -14.55 4.62
C ASN A 350 -15.71 -13.46 3.67
N LYS A 351 -17.04 -13.28 3.66
CA LYS A 351 -17.73 -12.30 2.81
C LYS A 351 -17.26 -10.86 3.03
N VAL A 352 -16.67 -10.56 4.19
CA VAL A 352 -16.14 -9.22 4.52
C VAL A 352 -15.14 -8.72 3.48
N TRP A 353 -14.42 -9.63 2.81
CA TRP A 353 -13.43 -9.25 1.80
C TRP A 353 -14.07 -8.67 0.53
N ALA A 354 -15.38 -8.86 0.30
CA ALA A 354 -16.12 -8.17 -0.76
C ALA A 354 -16.42 -6.69 -0.45
N ASN A 355 -16.12 -6.22 0.77
CA ASN A 355 -16.23 -4.82 1.19
C ASN A 355 -14.97 -3.99 0.88
N TYR A 356 -13.97 -4.62 0.26
CA TYR A 356 -12.74 -3.98 -0.18
C TYR A 356 -12.62 -4.01 -1.70
N GLU A 357 -11.80 -3.11 -2.23
CA GLU A 357 -11.56 -3.02 -3.66
C GLU A 357 -10.13 -2.58 -3.95
N LEU A 358 -9.56 -3.09 -5.05
CA LEU A 358 -8.32 -2.57 -5.60
C LEU A 358 -8.62 -1.18 -6.16
N VAL A 359 -7.88 -0.15 -5.75
CA VAL A 359 -8.05 1.24 -6.21
C VAL A 359 -6.83 1.79 -6.92
N GLY A 360 -5.74 1.03 -6.97
CA GLY A 360 -4.56 1.39 -7.74
C GLY A 360 -3.57 0.24 -7.85
N ASN A 361 -2.93 0.10 -9.00
CA ASN A 361 -1.88 -0.88 -9.26
C ASN A 361 -0.83 -0.29 -10.22
N VAL A 362 0.43 -0.26 -9.81
CA VAL A 362 1.52 0.40 -10.58
C VAL A 362 2.73 -0.52 -10.69
N TRP A 363 3.32 -0.59 -11.87
CA TRP A 363 4.54 -1.35 -12.14
C TRP A 363 5.38 -0.67 -13.22
N THR A 364 6.63 -1.11 -13.38
CA THR A 364 7.46 -0.71 -14.51
C THR A 364 7.49 -1.77 -15.61
N VAL A 365 7.67 -1.33 -16.87
CA VAL A 365 7.87 -2.23 -18.01
C VAL A 365 9.35 -2.56 -18.23
N ASN A 366 9.61 -3.68 -18.91
CA ASN A 366 10.94 -4.12 -19.33
C ASN A 366 11.96 -4.29 -18.18
N GLY A 367 11.49 -4.54 -16.96
CA GLY A 367 12.35 -4.68 -15.78
C GLY A 367 13.06 -3.39 -15.37
N THR A 368 12.50 -2.22 -15.73
CA THR A 368 13.14 -0.92 -15.51
C THR A 368 13.30 -0.61 -14.02
N VAL A 369 14.54 -0.42 -13.59
CA VAL A 369 14.98 -0.01 -12.25
C VAL A 369 16.22 0.89 -12.41
N PRO A 370 16.30 2.10 -11.82
CA PRO A 370 15.27 2.75 -11.00
C PRO A 370 14.01 3.09 -11.82
N PRO A 371 12.84 3.18 -11.15
CA PRO A 371 11.60 3.54 -11.83
C PRO A 371 11.64 5.02 -12.23
N TYR A 372 11.12 5.33 -13.42
CA TYR A 372 10.87 6.69 -13.87
C TYR A 372 9.54 6.75 -14.60
N LEU A 373 8.92 7.94 -14.66
CA LEU A 373 7.52 8.11 -15.04
C LEU A 373 7.10 7.38 -16.32
N GLN A 374 7.86 7.51 -17.41
CA GLN A 374 7.49 6.92 -18.72
C GLN A 374 7.69 5.40 -18.79
N ALA A 375 8.40 4.81 -17.82
CA ALA A 375 8.49 3.36 -17.69
C ALA A 375 7.34 2.76 -16.86
N GLN A 376 6.52 3.60 -16.21
CA GLN A 376 5.40 3.14 -15.40
C GLN A 376 4.18 2.80 -16.25
N GLN A 377 3.35 1.88 -15.76
CA GLN A 377 2.05 1.49 -16.32
C GLN A 377 1.04 1.31 -15.20
N GLY A 378 -0.24 1.22 -15.57
CA GLY A 378 -1.36 1.08 -14.64
C GLY A 378 -1.80 2.42 -14.06
N SER A 379 -2.02 2.46 -12.75
CA SER A 379 -2.60 3.57 -12.00
C SER A 379 -1.60 4.71 -11.72
N LEU A 380 -1.24 5.49 -12.75
CA LEU A 380 -0.18 6.50 -12.67
C LEU A 380 -0.44 7.64 -11.65
N SER A 381 -1.68 7.81 -11.17
CA SER A 381 -2.05 8.75 -10.08
C SER A 381 -2.56 8.05 -8.82
N ALA A 382 -2.01 6.87 -8.51
CA ALA A 382 -2.37 6.11 -7.32
C ALA A 382 -1.91 6.80 -6.02
N ALA A 383 -2.89 7.29 -5.25
CA ALA A 383 -2.72 7.75 -3.87
C ALA A 383 -3.98 7.35 -3.07
N ASN A 384 -3.80 6.63 -1.96
CA ASN A 384 -4.89 6.04 -1.18
C ASN A 384 -5.57 7.06 -0.25
N THR A 385 -6.88 6.90 -0.02
CA THR A 385 -7.69 7.73 0.88
C THR A 385 -7.36 7.60 2.37
N SER A 386 -6.53 6.63 2.74
CA SER A 386 -6.19 6.32 4.14
C SER A 386 -4.69 6.27 4.43
N MET A 387 -3.82 6.16 3.41
CA MET A 387 -2.35 6.03 3.57
C MET A 387 -1.53 7.11 2.87
N GLU A 388 -2.11 7.84 1.90
CA GLU A 388 -1.49 8.98 1.19
C GLU A 388 -2.47 10.16 1.08
N THR A 389 -3.40 10.27 2.05
CA THR A 389 -4.58 11.13 1.97
C THR A 389 -4.27 12.56 1.53
N PHE A 390 -3.21 13.13 2.09
CA PHE A 390 -2.85 14.54 1.92
C PHE A 390 -1.84 14.80 0.79
N VAL A 391 -1.42 13.74 0.08
CA VAL A 391 -0.62 13.86 -1.16
C VAL A 391 -1.39 13.39 -2.40
N GLN A 392 -2.70 13.13 -2.27
CA GLN A 392 -3.60 12.91 -3.42
C GLN A 392 -3.61 14.09 -4.40
N ASN A 393 -3.30 15.30 -3.92
CA ASN A 393 -3.11 16.52 -4.72
C ASN A 393 -1.77 16.59 -5.45
N GLY A 394 -0.92 15.57 -5.31
CA GLY A 394 0.52 15.64 -5.59
C GLY A 394 1.30 16.41 -4.52
N VAL A 395 2.62 16.36 -4.60
CA VAL A 395 3.54 17.20 -3.81
C VAL A 395 3.89 18.44 -4.64
N ALA A 396 3.98 19.61 -4.02
CA ALA A 396 4.42 20.82 -4.70
C ALA A 396 5.75 20.57 -5.45
N ALA A 397 5.82 20.93 -6.73
CA ALA A 397 6.94 20.75 -7.67
C ALA A 397 7.03 19.41 -8.43
N MET A 398 6.12 18.44 -8.26
CA MET A 398 6.05 17.28 -9.15
C MET A 398 5.05 17.48 -10.30
N THR A 399 5.42 17.07 -11.51
CA THR A 399 4.53 17.05 -12.67
C THR A 399 3.51 15.92 -12.53
N ASN A 400 2.24 16.21 -12.79
CA ASN A 400 1.22 15.17 -12.96
C ASN A 400 1.64 14.20 -14.07
N PRO A 401 1.52 12.87 -13.88
CA PRO A 401 0.85 12.15 -12.77
C PRO A 401 1.79 11.72 -11.59
N TYR A 402 1.22 11.50 -10.38
CA TYR A 402 1.93 11.12 -9.13
C TYR A 402 1.50 9.75 -8.57
N SER A 403 2.43 8.80 -8.41
CA SER A 403 2.15 7.42 -7.98
C SER A 403 3.03 6.97 -6.80
N CYS A 404 2.88 5.71 -6.35
CA CYS A 404 3.79 5.09 -5.38
C CYS A 404 5.28 5.28 -5.75
N LEU A 405 5.59 5.13 -7.04
CA LEU A 405 6.95 5.23 -7.59
C LEU A 405 7.44 6.67 -7.75
N SER A 406 6.64 7.68 -7.35
CA SER A 406 7.09 9.06 -7.22
C SER A 406 7.86 9.31 -5.92
N CYS A 407 7.63 8.50 -4.88
CA CYS A 407 8.45 8.50 -3.66
C CYS A 407 9.37 7.27 -3.58
N HIS A 408 8.93 6.13 -4.11
CA HIS A 408 9.71 4.91 -4.18
C HIS A 408 10.53 4.88 -5.48
N ASP A 409 11.49 5.81 -5.61
CA ASP A 409 12.24 6.05 -6.85
C ASP A 409 13.74 5.71 -6.76
N MET A 410 14.19 5.22 -5.60
CA MET A 410 15.58 4.94 -5.28
C MET A 410 16.48 6.18 -5.23
N SER A 411 15.92 7.38 -5.08
CA SER A 411 16.71 8.59 -4.88
C SER A 411 17.62 8.44 -3.65
N GLY A 412 18.93 8.58 -3.88
CA GLY A 412 19.93 8.56 -2.82
C GLY A 412 20.00 9.88 -2.05
N PRO A 413 20.94 9.99 -1.08
CA PRO A 413 21.11 11.20 -0.26
C PRO A 413 21.45 12.46 -1.06
N THR A 414 21.90 12.30 -2.31
CA THR A 414 22.17 13.39 -3.25
C THR A 414 21.47 13.10 -4.57
N GLY A 415 20.99 14.14 -5.26
CA GLY A 415 20.23 13.98 -6.52
C GLY A 415 21.01 13.40 -7.70
N SER A 416 22.29 13.06 -7.53
CA SER A 416 23.13 12.40 -8.54
C SER A 416 23.42 10.93 -8.23
N GLN A 417 22.91 10.40 -7.12
CA GLN A 417 23.14 9.02 -6.69
C GLN A 417 21.81 8.29 -6.49
N ASN A 418 21.75 7.03 -6.93
CA ASN A 418 20.64 6.14 -6.61
C ASN A 418 21.04 5.16 -5.52
N LEU A 419 20.10 4.84 -4.63
CA LEU A 419 20.17 3.68 -3.76
C LEU A 419 20.18 2.39 -4.60
N PRO A 420 20.66 1.27 -4.06
CA PRO A 420 20.43 -0.03 -4.68
C PRO A 420 18.93 -0.40 -4.64
N PRO A 421 18.45 -1.36 -5.45
CA PRO A 421 17.01 -1.65 -5.60
C PRO A 421 16.25 -1.92 -4.29
N VAL A 422 16.90 -2.45 -3.25
CA VAL A 422 16.29 -2.62 -1.92
C VAL A 422 15.85 -1.29 -1.31
N GLY A 423 16.50 -0.18 -1.67
CA GLY A 423 16.16 1.19 -1.30
C GLY A 423 14.86 1.72 -1.90
N LEU A 424 14.13 0.90 -2.67
CA LEU A 424 12.71 1.16 -2.95
C LEU A 424 11.86 1.11 -1.68
N SER A 425 12.26 0.43 -0.61
CA SER A 425 11.46 0.33 0.61
C SER A 425 11.82 1.40 1.64
N HIS A 426 10.79 2.06 2.20
CA HIS A 426 10.96 3.00 3.31
C HIS A 426 11.01 2.33 4.69
N LEU A 427 10.96 1.00 4.78
CA LEU A 427 11.16 0.29 6.04
C LEU A 427 12.48 0.68 6.73
N PHE A 428 13.50 1.07 5.96
CA PHE A 428 14.79 1.48 6.52
C PHE A 428 14.71 2.75 7.35
N ASP A 429 13.69 3.60 7.19
CA ASP A 429 13.47 4.77 8.07
C ASP A 429 13.26 4.34 9.53
N GLU A 430 12.78 3.12 9.74
CA GLU A 430 12.60 2.53 11.06
C GLU A 430 13.90 2.09 11.73
N VAL A 431 15.06 2.09 11.05
CA VAL A 431 16.34 1.63 11.65
C VAL A 431 16.75 2.49 12.85
N GLN A 432 16.77 1.87 14.04
CA GLN A 432 17.08 2.53 15.31
C GLN A 432 18.38 2.02 15.95
N MET A 433 18.71 0.73 15.76
CA MET A 433 19.88 0.12 16.41
C MET A 433 21.19 0.71 15.86
N PRO A 434 22.09 1.23 16.72
CA PRO A 434 23.40 1.68 16.29
C PRO A 434 24.33 0.50 15.94
N GLY A 435 25.40 0.76 15.19
CA GLY A 435 26.45 -0.23 14.94
C GLY A 435 26.17 -1.16 13.77
N GLY A 436 26.83 -2.32 13.77
CA GLY A 436 26.89 -3.26 12.64
C GLY A 436 28.03 -2.98 11.66
N CYS A 437 28.36 -3.96 10.82
CA CYS A 437 29.23 -3.83 9.64
C CYS A 437 30.46 -2.91 9.79
N THR A 438 31.13 -2.93 10.96
CA THR A 438 32.21 -1.98 11.31
C THR A 438 33.48 -2.20 10.51
N ASN A 439 33.64 -3.40 9.94
CA ASN A 439 34.67 -3.74 8.95
C ASN A 439 34.36 -3.17 7.55
N GLY A 440 33.25 -2.45 7.39
CA GLY A 440 32.86 -1.82 6.14
C GLY A 440 32.11 -2.75 5.18
N SER A 441 31.72 -3.96 5.57
CA SER A 441 31.06 -4.93 4.68
C SER A 441 29.87 -5.59 5.35
N LEU A 442 28.88 -6.00 4.54
CA LEU A 442 27.77 -6.83 5.01
C LEU A 442 28.30 -8.16 5.58
N PRO A 443 27.57 -8.79 6.54
CA PRO A 443 27.98 -10.07 7.12
C PRO A 443 28.16 -11.14 6.04
N ALA A 444 29.07 -12.10 6.26
CA ALA A 444 29.27 -13.21 5.32
C ALA A 444 28.01 -14.09 5.15
N ALA A 445 27.13 -14.10 6.16
CA ALA A 445 25.82 -14.76 6.10
C ALA A 445 24.81 -14.03 5.21
N CYS A 446 25.06 -12.76 4.85
CA CYS A 446 24.29 -12.05 3.85
C CYS A 446 24.52 -12.75 2.51
N ALA A 447 23.45 -13.30 1.94
CA ALA A 447 23.41 -13.67 0.52
C ALA A 447 22.78 -12.51 -0.23
N PRO A 448 23.54 -11.44 -0.57
CA PRO A 448 22.98 -10.27 -1.23
C PRO A 448 22.35 -10.72 -2.54
N TYR A 449 21.04 -10.64 -2.61
CA TYR A 449 20.31 -10.97 -3.82
C TYR A 449 20.50 -9.79 -4.78
N THR A 450 21.15 -10.04 -5.92
CA THR A 450 21.52 -8.99 -6.89
C THR A 450 20.60 -8.93 -8.12
N GLY A 451 19.43 -9.57 -8.06
CA GLY A 451 18.60 -9.83 -9.25
C GLY A 451 18.93 -11.17 -9.88
N SER A 452 17.92 -11.86 -10.40
CA SER A 452 18.09 -12.87 -11.43
C SER A 452 18.61 -12.12 -12.64
N GLY A 453 19.90 -12.27 -12.95
CA GLY A 453 20.47 -11.73 -14.18
C GLY A 453 19.57 -12.17 -15.33
N ASN A 454 19.08 -11.21 -16.12
CA ASN A 454 18.45 -11.51 -17.40
C ASN A 454 19.44 -12.18 -18.34
#